data_AF-A0A8J4XPQ0-F1
#
_entry.id   AF-A0A8J4XPQ0-F1
#
_cell.length_a   1.000
_cell.length_b   1.000
_cell.length_c   1.000
_cell.angle_alpha   90.00
_cell.angle_beta   90.00
_cell.angle_gamma   90.00
#
_symmetry.space_group_name_H-M   'P 1'
#
loop_
_entity.id
_entity.type
_entity.pdbx_description
1 polymer ?
#
loop_
_entity_poly.entity_id
_entity_poly.type
_entity_poly.pdbx_seq_one_letter_code
_entity_poly.pdbx_strand_id
1 'polypeptide(L)'
;MAGITSHEEMRCPVKRWDYPGMMVKNEAPLLVTNQVALLDPSDNKPTQVEWRYTEEGENVRVSTRTGRIIPIPKLAEETPDYKTKSTYAEQQKDTPAEVVTSSYTQVLAEEFIDNPVLDTAVISSTMKLLGNSLSSLHLLLSRHPRSSTSLVHTIQRALHLTNEGWEIAFQWVSSHAGIPGNKVADSAARMALTDVNTTPFPLPLSEAKSLISRVCRSTWNNTLGDALRITSMGQYRSDSSPQPWIRKKSRVLDVTLTRLHLGHTTLTVHRHHLRLSPDPHCPWCMNFPETIEHFLLQCPRFHSHRVVLHSQLLALNVNTFDLPTLLAAAGVPPSRQHAVIRPSLCLPEEDSVNYPRL
;
A
#
# COMPACT_ATOMS: atom_id res chain seq x y z
N MET A 1 -21.59 20.87 -7.80
CA MET A 1 -22.61 20.01 -7.15
C MET A 1 -22.19 19.83 -5.69
N ALA A 2 -22.37 20.88 -4.88
CA ALA A 2 -22.14 20.78 -3.44
C ALA A 2 -23.46 20.39 -2.75
N GLY A 3 -23.41 19.48 -1.78
CA GLY A 3 -24.53 19.20 -0.86
C GLY A 3 -25.54 18.11 -1.27
N ILE A 4 -25.29 17.30 -2.30
CA ILE A 4 -26.25 16.24 -2.74
C ILE A 4 -26.28 15.06 -1.76
N THR A 5 -25.11 14.54 -1.37
CA THR A 5 -24.98 13.53 -0.33
C THR A 5 -24.20 14.14 0.82
N SER A 6 -24.90 14.37 1.92
CA SER A 6 -24.31 14.99 3.09
C SER A 6 -24.85 14.36 4.35
N HIS A 7 -23.98 14.22 5.33
CA HIS A 7 -24.33 13.77 6.67
C HIS A 7 -23.96 14.88 7.64
N GLU A 8 -24.70 14.96 8.74
CA GLU A 8 -24.42 15.93 9.78
C GLU A 8 -23.53 15.27 10.84
N GLU A 9 -22.41 15.92 11.13
CA GLU A 9 -21.45 15.47 12.12
C GLU A 9 -21.25 16.57 13.16
N MET A 10 -21.32 16.21 14.44
CA MET A 10 -21.05 17.13 15.54
C MET A 10 -19.54 17.34 15.67
N ARG A 11 -19.06 18.52 15.26
CA ARG A 11 -17.65 18.88 15.32
C ARG A 11 -17.38 19.74 16.54
N CYS A 12 -16.49 19.27 17.41
CA CYS A 12 -16.05 20.00 18.59
C CYS A 12 -14.61 20.50 18.38
N PRO A 13 -14.42 21.74 17.87
CA PRO A 13 -13.07 22.28 17.61
C PRO A 13 -12.26 22.51 18.89
N VAL A 14 -12.91 22.61 20.05
CA VAL A 14 -12.26 22.77 21.36
C VAL A 14 -12.89 21.80 22.35
N LYS A 15 -12.10 20.83 22.86
CA LYS A 15 -12.56 19.87 23.87
C LYS A 15 -12.75 20.57 25.23
N ARG A 16 -13.93 21.17 25.45
CA ARG A 16 -14.37 21.65 26.76
C ARG A 16 -15.66 20.95 27.17
N TRP A 17 -15.86 20.80 28.47
CA TRP A 17 -17.00 20.07 29.04
C TRP A 17 -18.32 20.84 28.94
N ASP A 18 -18.25 22.16 28.77
CA ASP A 18 -19.36 23.11 28.70
C ASP A 18 -19.81 23.44 27.27
N TYR A 19 -19.10 22.92 26.25
CA TYR A 19 -19.39 23.21 24.85
C TYR A 19 -19.80 21.95 24.08
N PRO A 20 -21.07 21.81 23.67
CA PRO A 20 -21.56 20.61 22.99
C PRO A 20 -21.07 20.47 21.54
N GLY A 21 -20.36 21.45 20.97
CA GLY A 21 -19.90 21.42 19.58
C GLY A 21 -20.86 22.09 18.60
N MET A 22 -20.49 22.12 17.32
CA MET A 22 -21.33 22.61 16.22
C MET A 22 -21.69 21.46 15.28
N MET A 23 -22.94 21.40 14.85
CA MET A 23 -23.34 20.50 13.77
C MET A 23 -22.77 21.03 12.45
N VAL A 24 -21.93 20.23 11.79
CA VAL A 24 -21.33 20.54 10.49
C VAL A 24 -21.84 19.54 9.48
N LYS A 25 -22.30 20.05 8.34
CA LYS A 25 -22.76 19.24 7.22
C LYS A 25 -21.56 18.85 6.36
N ASN A 26 -21.18 17.58 6.40
CA ASN A 26 -20.04 17.04 5.65
C ASN A 26 -20.53 16.26 4.42
N GLU A 27 -19.90 16.49 3.27
CA GLU A 27 -20.24 15.78 2.03
C GLU A 27 -19.72 14.33 2.08
N ALA A 28 -20.57 13.39 1.69
CA ALA A 28 -20.21 11.99 1.58
C ALA A 28 -19.81 11.66 0.13
N PRO A 29 -18.71 10.91 -0.10
CA PRO A 29 -18.23 10.59 -1.44
C PRO A 29 -19.22 9.70 -2.20
N LEU A 30 -19.33 9.92 -3.51
CA LEU A 30 -20.14 9.13 -4.43
C LEU A 30 -19.26 8.29 -5.34
N LEU A 31 -19.72 7.08 -5.66
CA LEU A 31 -19.03 6.18 -6.57
C LEU A 31 -19.23 6.64 -8.03
N VAL A 32 -18.12 6.99 -8.68
CA VAL A 32 -18.11 7.53 -10.05
C VAL A 32 -18.72 6.56 -11.09
N THR A 33 -18.64 5.26 -10.87
CA THR A 33 -19.09 4.28 -11.87
C THR A 33 -20.61 4.17 -11.97
N ASN A 34 -21.34 4.33 -10.85
CA ASN A 34 -22.77 3.99 -10.79
C ASN A 34 -23.65 5.11 -10.22
N GLN A 35 -23.09 6.05 -9.45
CA GLN A 35 -23.87 7.08 -8.74
C GLN A 35 -23.73 8.48 -9.36
N VAL A 36 -22.82 8.67 -10.32
CA VAL A 36 -22.57 9.95 -10.98
C VAL A 36 -22.49 9.73 -12.49
N ALA A 37 -23.09 10.64 -13.26
CA ALA A 37 -23.00 10.65 -14.71
C ALA A 37 -22.82 12.10 -15.20
N LEU A 38 -22.13 12.26 -16.34
CA LEU A 38 -22.00 13.56 -17.00
C LEU A 38 -23.31 13.91 -17.70
N LEU A 39 -23.66 15.20 -17.74
CA LEU A 39 -24.85 15.68 -18.42
C LEU A 39 -24.52 16.14 -19.83
N ASP A 40 -25.41 15.84 -20.76
CA ASP A 40 -25.35 16.34 -22.12
C ASP A 40 -25.81 17.81 -22.17
N PRO A 41 -25.00 18.74 -22.70
CA PRO A 41 -25.36 20.15 -22.78
C PRO A 41 -26.62 20.46 -23.61
N SER A 42 -27.06 19.52 -24.46
CA SER A 42 -28.21 19.72 -25.37
C SER A 42 -29.55 19.63 -24.67
N ASP A 43 -29.66 18.73 -23.69
CA ASP A 43 -30.94 18.38 -23.06
C ASP A 43 -30.84 18.13 -21.55
N ASN A 44 -29.66 18.35 -20.96
CA ASN A 44 -29.36 18.19 -19.53
C ASN A 44 -29.69 16.77 -19.00
N LYS A 45 -29.64 15.75 -19.84
CA LYS A 45 -29.83 14.34 -19.43
C LYS A 45 -28.50 13.63 -19.20
N PRO A 46 -28.45 12.61 -18.32
CA PRO A 46 -27.24 11.83 -18.08
C PRO A 46 -26.82 11.08 -19.36
N THR A 47 -25.53 11.14 -19.68
CA THR A 47 -24.95 10.49 -20.87
C THR A 47 -23.62 9.81 -20.53
N GLN A 48 -23.32 8.73 -21.25
CA GLN A 48 -21.97 8.20 -21.30
C GLN A 48 -21.11 9.01 -22.29
N VAL A 49 -19.79 8.94 -22.09
CA VAL A 49 -18.82 9.80 -22.77
C VAL A 49 -17.69 8.97 -23.33
N GLU A 50 -17.31 9.26 -24.57
CA GLU A 50 -16.12 8.73 -25.24
C GLU A 50 -15.12 9.85 -25.49
N TRP A 51 -13.84 9.52 -25.46
CA TRP A 51 -12.76 10.43 -25.85
C TRP A 51 -12.52 10.33 -27.35
N ARG A 52 -12.53 11.46 -28.04
CA ARG A 52 -12.26 11.57 -29.49
C ARG A 52 -11.34 12.74 -29.77
N TYR A 53 -10.62 12.67 -30.88
CA TYR A 53 -9.78 13.76 -31.37
C TYR A 53 -10.53 14.60 -32.39
N THR A 54 -10.44 15.92 -32.28
CA THR A 54 -10.91 16.85 -33.32
C THR A 54 -9.94 16.88 -34.49
N GLU A 55 -10.34 17.49 -35.61
CA GLU A 55 -9.48 17.70 -36.79
C GLU A 55 -8.23 18.54 -36.46
N GLU A 56 -8.31 19.36 -35.41
CA GLU A 56 -7.22 20.18 -34.87
C GLU A 56 -6.30 19.37 -33.92
N GLY A 57 -6.60 18.10 -33.67
CA GLY A 57 -5.80 17.20 -32.83
C GLY A 57 -6.06 17.32 -31.32
N GLU A 58 -7.10 18.05 -30.91
CA GLU A 58 -7.45 18.20 -29.50
C GLU A 58 -8.28 17.02 -29.00
N ASN A 59 -7.93 16.49 -27.82
CA ASN A 59 -8.64 15.37 -27.22
C ASN A 59 -9.86 15.88 -26.43
N VAL A 60 -11.06 15.62 -26.94
CA VAL A 60 -12.32 16.13 -26.40
C VAL A 60 -13.24 15.01 -25.94
N ARG A 61 -14.04 15.30 -24.92
CA ARG A 61 -15.08 14.41 -24.40
C ARG A 61 -16.34 14.58 -25.24
N VAL A 62 -16.83 13.51 -25.84
CA VAL A 62 -18.01 13.52 -26.71
C VAL A 62 -19.12 12.67 -26.10
N SER A 63 -20.34 13.19 -26.06
CA SER A 63 -21.51 12.40 -25.69
C SER A 63 -21.73 11.29 -26.72
N THR A 64 -21.84 10.05 -26.25
CA THR A 64 -22.15 8.91 -27.14
C THR A 64 -23.54 9.00 -27.77
N ARG A 65 -24.44 9.77 -27.15
CA ARG A 65 -25.84 9.87 -27.56
C ARG A 65 -26.12 10.98 -28.57
N THR A 66 -25.59 12.19 -28.33
CA THR A 66 -25.82 13.35 -29.23
C THR A 66 -24.62 13.71 -30.08
N GLY A 67 -23.45 13.10 -29.82
CA GLY A 67 -22.21 13.45 -30.50
C GLY A 67 -21.69 14.84 -30.15
N ARG A 68 -22.29 15.54 -29.17
CA ARG A 68 -21.84 16.87 -28.76
C ARG A 68 -20.62 16.80 -27.85
N ILE A 69 -19.76 17.79 -27.99
CA ILE A 69 -18.59 17.98 -27.14
C ILE A 69 -19.05 18.49 -25.77
N ILE A 70 -18.60 17.82 -24.71
CA ILE A 70 -18.82 18.21 -23.32
C ILE A 70 -17.59 19.00 -22.86
N PRO A 71 -17.70 20.33 -22.69
CA PRO A 71 -16.55 21.17 -22.37
C PRO A 71 -15.99 20.84 -20.99
N ILE A 72 -14.67 20.89 -20.87
CA ILE A 72 -13.98 20.77 -19.58
C ILE A 72 -14.18 22.10 -18.82
N PRO A 73 -14.68 22.09 -17.58
CA PRO A 73 -14.87 23.34 -16.84
C PRO A 73 -13.52 23.98 -16.51
N LYS A 74 -13.45 25.32 -16.53
CA LYS A 74 -12.22 26.08 -16.23
C LYS A 74 -11.63 25.77 -14.84
N LEU A 75 -12.48 25.40 -13.89
CA LEU A 75 -12.05 24.93 -12.55
C LEU A 75 -11.15 23.69 -12.60
N ALA A 76 -11.21 22.88 -13.66
CA ALA A 76 -10.32 21.73 -13.82
C ALA A 76 -8.87 22.14 -14.17
N GLU A 77 -8.65 23.38 -14.61
CA GLU A 77 -7.33 23.95 -14.88
C GLU A 77 -6.70 24.58 -13.62
N GLU A 78 -7.45 24.67 -12.52
CA GLU A 78 -6.95 25.17 -11.25
C GLU A 78 -6.01 24.15 -10.60
N THR A 79 -4.89 24.64 -10.05
CA THR A 79 -3.97 23.82 -9.24
C THR A 79 -4.57 23.54 -7.86
N PRO A 80 -4.03 22.58 -7.06
CA PRO A 80 -4.48 22.33 -5.68
C PRO A 80 -4.51 23.57 -4.78
N ASP A 81 -3.79 24.62 -5.15
CA ASP A 81 -3.72 25.91 -4.46
C ASP A 81 -4.73 26.95 -4.98
N TYR A 82 -5.71 26.54 -5.81
CA TYR A 82 -6.73 27.40 -6.43
C TYR A 82 -6.15 28.55 -7.25
N LYS A 83 -4.97 28.34 -7.84
CA LYS A 83 -4.32 29.32 -8.73
C LYS A 83 -4.47 28.86 -10.17
N THR A 84 -4.93 29.77 -11.03
CA THR A 84 -4.94 29.60 -12.49
C THR A 84 -3.67 30.18 -13.10
N LYS A 85 -3.31 29.74 -14.31
CA LYS A 85 -2.15 30.26 -15.04
C LYS A 85 -2.15 31.80 -15.17
N SER A 86 -3.32 32.41 -15.32
CA SER A 86 -3.48 33.86 -15.44
C SER A 86 -3.39 34.63 -14.12
N THR A 87 -3.63 33.97 -12.98
CA THR A 87 -3.59 34.58 -11.64
C THR A 87 -2.28 34.28 -10.90
N TYR A 88 -1.39 33.52 -11.51
CA TYR A 88 -0.08 33.23 -10.94
C TYR A 88 0.82 34.48 -10.99
N ALA A 89 1.29 34.92 -9.83
CA ALA A 89 2.33 35.93 -9.72
C ALA A 89 3.69 35.24 -9.56
N GLU A 90 4.61 35.52 -10.47
CA GLU A 90 5.97 34.99 -10.41
C GLU A 90 6.68 35.42 -9.12
N GLN A 91 7.27 34.45 -8.42
CA GLN A 91 8.04 34.70 -7.21
C GLN A 91 9.52 34.89 -7.52
N GLN A 92 10.26 35.51 -6.60
CA GLN A 92 11.70 35.72 -6.75
C GLN A 92 12.53 34.42 -6.92
N LYS A 93 11.97 33.27 -6.51
CA LYS A 93 12.61 31.96 -6.67
C LYS A 93 12.18 31.22 -7.95
N ASP A 94 11.22 31.76 -8.69
CA ASP A 94 10.72 31.15 -9.92
C ASP A 94 11.61 31.54 -11.10
N THR A 95 11.80 30.61 -12.04
CA THR A 95 12.57 30.88 -13.26
C THR A 95 11.65 31.51 -14.30
N PRO A 96 11.97 32.71 -14.83
CA PRO A 96 11.12 33.40 -15.79
C PRO A 96 11.05 32.63 -17.12
N ALA A 97 9.89 32.70 -17.78
CA ALA A 97 9.60 31.91 -18.99
C ALA A 97 10.58 32.18 -20.16
N GLU A 98 11.10 33.40 -20.26
CA GLU A 98 12.08 33.78 -21.29
C GLU A 98 13.42 33.04 -21.15
N VAL A 99 13.89 32.80 -19.92
CA VAL A 99 15.13 32.06 -19.64
C VAL A 99 14.97 30.58 -19.98
N VAL A 100 13.77 30.02 -19.78
CA VAL A 100 13.46 28.63 -20.16
C VAL A 100 13.47 28.48 -21.68
N THR A 101 12.86 29.43 -22.40
CA THR A 101 12.68 29.36 -23.86
C THR A 101 13.98 29.66 -24.62
N SER A 102 14.80 30.60 -24.14
CA SER A 102 16.06 31.00 -24.78
C SER A 102 17.17 29.95 -24.68
N SER A 103 17.05 28.97 -23.79
CA SER A 103 18.05 27.90 -23.64
C SER A 103 17.86 26.70 -24.59
N TYR A 104 16.90 26.79 -25.51
CA TYR A 104 16.58 25.74 -26.48
C TYR A 104 17.32 25.97 -27.80
N THR A 105 18.60 25.61 -27.86
CA THR A 105 19.26 25.27 -29.14
C THR A 105 19.15 23.76 -29.32
N GLN A 106 18.28 23.35 -30.25
CA GLN A 106 18.15 21.96 -30.66
C GLN A 106 19.43 21.56 -31.40
N VAL A 107 20.19 20.61 -30.85
CA VAL A 107 21.13 19.83 -31.65
C VAL A 107 20.68 18.38 -31.54
N LEU A 108 20.26 17.82 -32.67
CA LEU A 108 19.82 16.43 -32.79
C LEU A 108 21.04 15.52 -32.60
N ALA A 109 20.95 14.59 -31.65
CA ALA A 109 22.03 13.64 -31.36
C ALA A 109 22.25 12.61 -32.49
N GLU A 110 21.36 12.50 -33.47
CA GLU A 110 21.51 11.56 -34.60
C GLU A 110 22.50 12.05 -35.67
N GLU A 111 22.74 13.36 -35.82
CA GLU A 111 23.69 13.87 -36.83
C GLU A 111 25.15 13.88 -36.35
N PHE A 112 25.41 13.60 -35.07
CA PHE A 112 26.74 13.71 -34.47
C PHE A 112 27.73 12.60 -34.89
N ILE A 113 27.26 11.55 -35.57
CA ILE A 113 28.10 10.40 -35.95
C ILE A 113 28.81 10.63 -37.30
N ASP A 114 28.32 11.52 -38.18
CA ASP A 114 28.76 11.53 -39.59
C ASP A 114 29.31 12.85 -40.17
N ASN A 115 29.48 13.94 -39.42
CA ASN A 115 29.98 15.20 -40.01
C ASN A 115 30.95 16.00 -39.13
N PRO A 116 32.26 16.11 -39.49
CA PRO A 116 33.27 16.76 -38.66
C PRO A 116 33.54 18.22 -39.07
N VAL A 117 32.52 19.01 -39.43
CA VAL A 117 32.71 20.45 -39.66
C VAL A 117 31.43 21.22 -39.29
N LEU A 118 31.45 21.91 -38.16
CA LEU A 118 30.64 23.10 -37.95
C LEU A 118 31.39 24.05 -37.03
N ASP A 119 31.97 25.06 -37.67
CA ASP A 119 32.79 26.11 -37.09
C ASP A 119 31.92 27.15 -36.38
N THR A 120 32.31 27.45 -35.14
CA THR A 120 32.16 28.73 -34.44
C THR A 120 30.78 29.40 -34.33
N ALA A 121 30.11 29.16 -33.20
CA ALA A 121 29.49 30.22 -32.41
C ALA A 121 29.53 29.81 -30.93
N VAL A 122 30.45 30.40 -30.16
CA VAL A 122 30.56 30.21 -28.71
C VAL A 122 29.26 30.69 -28.05
N ILE A 123 28.73 29.93 -27.09
CA ILE A 123 28.38 30.36 -25.72
C ILE A 123 27.56 29.25 -25.06
N SER A 124 28.27 28.32 -24.43
CA SER A 124 27.93 27.69 -23.16
C SER A 124 28.88 26.52 -23.02
N SER A 125 29.81 26.59 -22.07
CA SER A 125 30.63 25.44 -21.67
C SER A 125 29.78 24.30 -21.07
N THR A 126 28.45 24.39 -21.13
CA THR A 126 27.48 23.53 -20.45
C THR A 126 26.56 22.85 -21.46
N MET A 127 26.56 21.52 -21.49
CA MET A 127 25.66 20.66 -22.28
C MET A 127 24.45 20.26 -21.44
N LYS A 128 23.21 20.49 -21.92
CA LYS A 128 21.98 20.14 -21.20
C LYS A 128 21.37 18.83 -21.70
N LEU A 129 21.25 17.84 -20.81
CA LEU A 129 20.54 16.59 -21.05
C LEU A 129 19.11 16.68 -20.51
N LEU A 130 18.13 16.49 -21.39
CA LEU A 130 16.71 16.56 -21.05
C LEU A 130 16.16 15.17 -20.72
N GLY A 131 15.36 15.06 -19.65
CA GLY A 131 14.71 13.81 -19.28
C GLY A 131 13.31 14.00 -18.72
N ASN A 132 12.42 13.06 -19.03
CA ASN A 132 11.02 13.09 -18.58
C ASN A 132 10.76 12.38 -17.24
N SER A 133 11.73 11.59 -16.76
CA SER A 133 11.69 10.92 -15.46
C SER A 133 12.54 11.66 -14.43
N LEU A 134 11.89 12.44 -13.56
CA LEU A 134 12.55 13.17 -12.48
C LEU A 134 13.37 12.24 -11.57
N SER A 135 12.84 11.05 -11.26
CA SER A 135 13.53 10.05 -10.44
C SER A 135 14.79 9.50 -11.12
N SER A 136 14.75 9.28 -12.45
CA SER A 136 15.92 8.84 -13.22
C SER A 136 17.00 9.92 -13.27
N LEU A 137 16.62 11.19 -13.46
CA LEU A 137 17.57 12.31 -13.42
C LEU A 137 18.23 12.46 -12.04
N HIS A 138 17.44 12.33 -10.97
CA HIS A 138 17.96 12.39 -9.61
C HIS A 138 18.91 11.22 -9.31
N LEU A 139 18.65 10.02 -9.85
CA LEU A 139 19.54 8.87 -9.74
C LEU A 139 20.87 9.11 -10.47
N LEU A 140 20.84 9.71 -11.66
CA LEU A 140 22.05 10.07 -12.42
C LEU A 140 22.90 11.14 -11.74
N LEU A 141 22.26 12.10 -11.07
CA LEU A 141 22.92 13.13 -10.25
C LEU A 141 23.47 12.59 -8.92
N SER A 142 22.97 11.43 -8.46
CA SER A 142 23.36 10.87 -7.17
C SER A 142 24.75 10.23 -7.24
N ARG A 143 25.65 10.64 -6.33
CA ARG A 143 26.96 9.98 -6.14
C ARG A 143 26.84 8.53 -5.65
N HIS A 144 25.77 8.21 -4.94
CA HIS A 144 25.48 6.89 -4.38
C HIS A 144 24.05 6.45 -4.72
N PRO A 145 23.80 5.92 -5.94
CA PRO A 145 22.47 5.51 -6.36
C PRO A 145 21.98 4.30 -5.54
N ARG A 146 20.77 4.40 -4.98
CA ARG A 146 20.15 3.35 -4.14
C ARG A 146 19.53 2.20 -4.95
N SER A 147 19.36 2.39 -6.25
CA SER A 147 18.77 1.42 -7.17
C SER A 147 19.48 1.49 -8.52
N SER A 148 19.49 0.36 -9.25
CA SER A 148 20.09 0.28 -10.59
C SER A 148 21.55 0.78 -10.64
N THR A 149 22.29 0.59 -9.55
CA THR A 149 23.64 1.13 -9.33
C THR A 149 24.60 0.84 -10.47
N SER A 150 24.59 -0.40 -10.99
CA SER A 150 25.44 -0.77 -12.12
C SER A 150 25.10 0.02 -13.40
N LEU A 151 23.81 0.22 -13.69
CA LEU A 151 23.35 0.93 -14.88
C LEU A 151 23.70 2.42 -14.77
N VAL A 152 23.41 3.01 -13.61
CA VAL A 152 23.72 4.42 -13.33
C VAL A 152 25.21 4.68 -13.45
N HIS A 153 26.07 3.82 -12.90
CA HIS A 153 27.52 3.98 -13.05
C HIS A 153 28.00 3.78 -14.49
N THR A 154 27.40 2.85 -15.26
CA THR A 154 27.73 2.71 -16.69
C THR A 154 27.38 3.98 -17.44
N ILE A 155 26.22 4.58 -17.21
CA ILE A 155 25.80 5.83 -17.85
C ILE A 155 26.69 7.00 -17.40
N GLN A 156 26.94 7.16 -16.09
CA GLN A 156 27.84 8.18 -15.56
C GLN A 156 29.26 8.06 -16.15
N ARG A 157 29.77 6.83 -16.31
CA ARG A 157 31.07 6.57 -16.92
C ARG A 157 31.08 6.89 -18.41
N ALA A 158 30.04 6.52 -19.15
CA ALA A 158 29.91 6.85 -20.56
C ALA A 158 29.92 8.37 -20.74
N LEU A 159 29.08 9.09 -19.98
CA LEU A 159 29.03 10.55 -19.98
C LEU A 159 30.38 11.19 -19.62
N HIS A 160 31.12 10.61 -18.67
CA HIS A 160 32.44 11.12 -18.30
C HIS A 160 33.48 10.90 -19.41
N LEU A 161 33.48 9.74 -20.08
CA LEU A 161 34.42 9.40 -21.14
C LEU A 161 34.16 10.18 -22.43
N THR A 162 32.90 10.48 -22.74
CA THR A 162 32.52 11.27 -23.92
C THR A 162 32.64 12.78 -23.68
N ASN A 163 33.01 13.21 -22.47
CA ASN A 163 33.03 14.62 -22.13
C ASN A 163 34.33 15.31 -22.55
N GLU A 164 34.27 16.12 -23.60
CA GLU A 164 35.41 16.92 -24.08
C GLU A 164 35.54 18.29 -23.38
N GLY A 165 35.25 18.36 -22.07
CA GLY A 165 35.37 19.58 -21.27
C GLY A 165 34.06 20.37 -21.09
N TRP A 166 32.92 19.77 -21.42
CA TRP A 166 31.59 20.34 -21.19
C TRP A 166 31.10 20.08 -19.76
N GLU A 167 30.40 21.03 -19.17
CA GLU A 167 29.65 20.87 -17.94
C GLU A 167 28.29 20.24 -18.28
N ILE A 168 28.03 19.01 -17.81
CA ILE A 168 26.79 18.31 -18.12
C ILE A 168 25.72 18.69 -17.09
N ALA A 169 24.67 19.37 -17.52
CA ALA A 169 23.51 19.72 -16.70
C ALA A 169 22.29 18.87 -17.08
N PHE A 170 21.57 18.37 -16.08
CA PHE A 170 20.33 17.62 -16.29
C PHE A 170 19.11 18.50 -16.07
N GLN A 171 18.17 18.49 -17.02
CA GLN A 171 16.95 19.28 -16.96
C GLN A 171 15.72 18.39 -17.10
N TRP A 172 14.79 18.49 -16.14
CA TRP A 172 13.53 17.79 -16.21
C TRP A 172 12.56 18.49 -17.16
N VAL A 173 11.82 17.69 -17.94
CA VAL A 173 10.82 18.15 -18.90
C VAL A 173 9.57 17.27 -18.78
N SER A 174 8.37 17.86 -18.85
CA SER A 174 7.14 17.06 -18.87
C SER A 174 7.00 16.27 -20.18
N SER A 175 6.66 14.98 -20.10
CA SER A 175 6.48 14.09 -21.26
C SER A 175 5.43 14.60 -22.26
N HIS A 176 4.42 15.32 -21.77
CA HIS A 176 3.29 15.82 -22.55
C HIS A 176 3.41 17.29 -22.97
N ALA A 177 4.58 17.92 -22.77
CA ALA A 177 4.80 19.33 -23.10
C ALA A 177 4.81 19.64 -24.61
N GLY A 178 4.54 18.66 -25.48
CA GLY A 178 4.48 18.85 -26.93
C GLY A 178 5.85 18.99 -27.61
N ILE A 179 6.95 18.86 -26.87
CA ILE A 179 8.32 19.07 -27.38
C ILE A 179 8.67 17.98 -28.40
N PRO A 180 8.97 18.35 -29.66
CA PRO A 180 9.24 17.39 -30.73
C PRO A 180 10.33 16.38 -30.39
N GLY A 181 11.47 16.85 -29.84
CA GLY A 181 12.58 15.97 -29.45
C GLY A 181 12.22 14.93 -28.39
N ASN A 182 11.38 15.28 -27.40
CA ASN A 182 10.93 14.31 -26.40
C ASN A 182 9.99 13.27 -27.02
N LYS A 183 9.13 13.67 -27.98
CA LYS A 183 8.28 12.72 -28.72
C LYS A 183 9.11 11.73 -29.55
N VAL A 184 10.18 12.20 -30.19
CA VAL A 184 11.12 11.33 -30.93
C VAL A 184 11.82 10.37 -29.97
N ALA A 185 12.34 10.85 -28.84
CA ALA A 185 12.98 10.01 -27.84
C ALA A 185 12.03 8.95 -27.24
N ASP A 186 10.80 9.34 -26.87
CA ASP A 186 9.78 8.41 -26.37
C ASP A 186 9.35 7.39 -27.44
N SER A 187 9.29 7.80 -28.71
CA SER A 187 9.01 6.91 -29.84
C SER A 187 10.15 5.89 -30.03
N ALA A 188 11.41 6.33 -30.00
CA ALA A 188 12.58 5.46 -30.08
C ALA A 188 12.62 4.45 -28.93
N ALA A 189 12.38 4.90 -27.69
CA ALA A 189 12.29 4.02 -26.53
C ALA A 189 11.17 2.98 -26.65
N ARG A 190 10.03 3.36 -27.24
CA ARG A 190 8.92 2.42 -27.50
C ARG A 190 9.26 1.42 -28.60
N MET A 191 9.94 1.83 -29.67
CA MET A 191 10.39 0.93 -30.74
C MET A 191 11.43 -0.09 -30.22
N ALA A 192 12.28 0.32 -29.27
CA ALA A 192 13.25 -0.57 -28.65
C ALA A 192 12.60 -1.73 -27.86
N LEU A 193 11.34 -1.62 -27.43
CA LEU A 193 10.61 -2.72 -26.78
C LEU A 193 10.30 -3.88 -27.74
N THR A 194 10.25 -3.60 -29.05
CA THR A 194 9.97 -4.58 -30.10
C THR A 194 11.23 -5.06 -30.83
N ASP A 195 12.41 -4.54 -30.45
CA ASP A 195 13.67 -4.92 -31.07
C ASP A 195 14.12 -6.32 -30.61
N VAL A 196 14.70 -7.08 -31.54
CA VAL A 196 15.21 -8.44 -31.32
C VAL A 196 16.54 -8.40 -30.56
N ASN A 197 17.29 -7.30 -30.67
CA ASN A 197 18.60 -7.13 -30.05
C ASN A 197 18.49 -6.56 -28.62
N THR A 198 17.93 -7.36 -27.71
CA THR A 198 17.85 -6.99 -26.29
C THR A 198 19.18 -7.29 -25.58
N THR A 199 19.80 -6.28 -24.97
CA THR A 199 20.94 -6.51 -24.07
C THR A 199 20.43 -6.89 -22.68
N PRO A 200 20.73 -8.11 -22.17
CA PRO A 200 20.28 -8.51 -20.86
C PRO A 200 21.05 -7.72 -19.79
N PHE A 201 20.36 -6.81 -19.11
CA PHE A 201 20.92 -6.12 -17.96
C PHE A 201 20.72 -6.98 -16.69
N PRO A 202 21.74 -7.14 -15.83
CA PRO A 202 21.57 -7.91 -14.60
C PRO A 202 20.52 -7.28 -13.70
N LEU A 203 19.57 -8.10 -13.23
CA LEU A 203 18.52 -7.68 -12.31
C LEU A 203 19.11 -7.04 -11.04
N PRO A 204 18.68 -5.82 -10.66
CA PRO A 204 19.11 -5.21 -9.42
C PRO A 204 18.81 -6.11 -8.22
N LEU A 205 19.75 -6.18 -7.26
CA LEU A 205 19.57 -6.99 -6.04
C LEU A 205 18.30 -6.65 -5.25
N SER A 206 17.90 -5.39 -5.23
CA SER A 206 16.66 -4.93 -4.59
C SER A 206 15.42 -5.54 -5.25
N GLU A 207 15.42 -5.61 -6.58
CA GLU A 207 14.34 -6.19 -7.37
C GLU A 207 14.31 -7.71 -7.21
N ALA A 208 15.46 -8.37 -7.33
CA ALA A 208 15.58 -9.81 -7.08
C ALA A 208 15.08 -10.18 -5.67
N LYS A 209 15.48 -9.43 -4.63
CA LYS A 209 14.99 -9.62 -3.24
C LYS A 209 13.48 -9.42 -3.15
N SER A 210 12.93 -8.41 -3.82
CA SER A 210 11.49 -8.15 -3.83
C SER A 210 10.72 -9.32 -4.47
N LEU A 211 11.20 -9.81 -5.62
CA LEU A 211 10.62 -10.94 -6.34
C LEU A 211 10.65 -12.21 -5.49
N ILE A 212 11.81 -12.57 -4.93
CA ILE A 212 11.96 -13.74 -4.06
C ILE A 212 11.04 -13.61 -2.84
N SER A 213 11.06 -12.46 -2.17
CA SER A 213 10.22 -12.23 -0.99
C SER A 213 8.73 -12.32 -1.32
N ARG A 214 8.31 -11.86 -2.51
CA ARG A 214 6.95 -11.98 -2.99
C ARG A 214 6.56 -13.44 -3.21
N VAL A 215 7.41 -14.23 -3.87
CA VAL A 215 7.17 -15.67 -4.06
C VAL A 215 7.10 -16.38 -2.72
N CYS A 216 8.08 -16.19 -1.83
CA CYS A 216 8.08 -16.80 -0.50
C CYS A 216 6.82 -16.47 0.31
N ARG A 217 6.39 -15.19 0.31
CA ARG A 217 5.15 -14.79 0.99
C ARG A 217 3.92 -15.42 0.36
N SER A 218 3.84 -15.46 -0.97
CA SER A 218 2.72 -16.09 -1.66
C SER A 218 2.63 -17.57 -1.36
N THR A 219 3.75 -18.29 -1.47
CA THR A 219 3.82 -19.72 -1.16
C THR A 219 3.45 -19.97 0.29
N TRP A 220 4.00 -19.18 1.23
CA TRP A 220 3.67 -19.28 2.65
C TRP A 220 2.20 -19.03 2.94
N ASN A 221 1.60 -18.00 2.35
CA ASN A 221 0.20 -17.69 2.58
C ASN A 221 -0.73 -18.81 2.07
N ASN A 222 -0.40 -19.40 0.93
CA ASN A 222 -1.16 -20.52 0.37
C ASN A 222 -1.01 -21.78 1.24
N THR A 223 0.23 -22.18 1.55
CA THR A 223 0.48 -23.38 2.37
C THR A 223 -0.08 -23.23 3.79
N LEU A 224 0.01 -22.04 4.37
CA LEU A 224 -0.60 -21.74 5.65
C LEU A 224 -2.13 -21.79 5.55
N GLY A 225 -2.73 -21.20 4.51
CA GLY A 225 -4.17 -21.26 4.28
C GLY A 225 -4.69 -22.71 4.24
N ASP A 226 -4.02 -23.58 3.48
CA ASP A 226 -4.36 -25.00 3.42
C ASP A 226 -4.16 -25.70 4.76
N ALA A 227 -3.05 -25.44 5.46
CA ALA A 227 -2.77 -26.01 6.77
C ALA A 227 -3.78 -25.57 7.84
N LEU A 228 -4.24 -24.32 7.82
CA LEU A 228 -5.24 -23.82 8.75
C LEU A 228 -6.59 -24.52 8.54
N ARG A 229 -6.94 -24.93 7.32
CA ARG A 229 -8.19 -25.66 7.07
C ARG A 229 -8.24 -27.05 7.70
N ILE A 230 -7.09 -27.66 7.94
CA ILE A 230 -6.99 -29.05 8.41
C ILE A 230 -6.52 -29.17 9.87
N THR A 231 -5.78 -28.19 10.38
CA THR A 231 -5.19 -28.23 11.72
C THR A 231 -6.04 -27.49 12.74
N SER A 232 -5.90 -27.84 14.02
CA SER A 232 -6.52 -27.11 15.14
C SER A 232 -6.18 -25.62 15.15
N MET A 233 -5.06 -25.23 14.53
CA MET A 233 -4.64 -23.83 14.43
C MET A 233 -5.62 -22.95 13.65
N GLY A 234 -6.34 -23.52 12.67
CA GLY A 234 -7.35 -22.76 11.93
C GLY A 234 -8.61 -22.40 12.70
N GLN A 235 -8.82 -22.98 13.89
CA GLN A 235 -9.96 -22.63 14.75
C GLN A 235 -9.84 -21.21 15.32
N TYR A 236 -8.62 -20.67 15.38
CA TYR A 236 -8.37 -19.36 16.00
C TYR A 236 -7.40 -18.47 15.21
N ARG A 237 -6.84 -18.95 14.09
CA ARG A 237 -5.99 -18.17 13.19
C ARG A 237 -6.57 -18.17 11.77
N SER A 238 -6.69 -16.99 11.19
CA SER A 238 -7.18 -16.77 9.83
C SER A 238 -6.19 -16.06 8.90
N ASP A 239 -5.10 -15.52 9.42
CA ASP A 239 -4.13 -14.75 8.65
C ASP A 239 -2.68 -15.24 8.81
N SER A 240 -1.81 -14.72 7.95
CA SER A 240 -0.38 -14.96 7.98
C SER A 240 0.37 -14.02 8.93
N SER A 241 -0.34 -13.29 9.80
CA SER A 241 0.31 -12.33 10.69
C SER A 241 1.32 -13.05 11.60
N PRO A 242 2.45 -12.41 11.95
CA PRO A 242 3.37 -12.98 12.92
C PRO A 242 2.61 -13.22 14.22
N GLN A 243 2.72 -14.43 14.76
CA GLN A 243 2.06 -14.72 16.02
C GLN A 243 2.64 -13.83 17.14
N PRO A 244 1.78 -13.36 18.06
CA PRO A 244 2.23 -12.73 19.29
C PRO A 244 2.94 -13.74 20.18
N TRP A 245 4.23 -13.93 19.98
CA TRP A 245 5.06 -14.68 20.91
C TRP A 245 5.03 -14.00 22.27
N ILE A 246 4.75 -14.72 23.37
CA ILE A 246 4.87 -14.19 24.74
C ILE A 246 6.37 -14.05 25.07
N ARG A 247 7.02 -13.06 24.46
CA ARG A 247 8.43 -12.73 24.65
C ARG A 247 8.89 -12.91 26.11
N LYS A 248 9.72 -13.95 26.29
CA LYS A 248 10.80 -14.11 27.27
C LYS A 248 10.45 -14.14 28.76
N LYS A 249 9.20 -13.91 29.20
CA LYS A 249 8.89 -13.76 30.63
C LYS A 249 8.47 -15.04 31.35
N SER A 250 7.95 -16.06 30.67
CA SER A 250 7.63 -17.36 31.28
C SER A 250 7.65 -18.48 30.24
N ARG A 251 8.59 -19.42 30.40
CA ARG A 251 8.66 -20.64 29.58
C ARG A 251 7.39 -21.48 29.70
N VAL A 252 6.74 -21.45 30.86
CA VAL A 252 5.51 -22.21 31.10
C VAL A 252 4.40 -21.68 30.18
N LEU A 253 4.19 -20.37 30.14
CA LEU A 253 3.18 -19.75 29.27
C LEU A 253 3.47 -19.98 27.79
N ASP A 254 4.73 -19.91 27.36
CA ASP A 254 5.12 -20.20 25.97
C ASP A 254 4.81 -21.65 25.57
N VAL A 255 5.10 -22.61 26.45
CA VAL A 255 4.82 -24.03 26.21
C VAL A 255 3.31 -24.28 26.19
N THR A 256 2.57 -23.74 27.16
CA THR A 256 1.11 -23.87 27.23
C THR A 256 0.44 -23.28 25.99
N LEU A 257 0.84 -22.07 25.57
CA LEU A 257 0.30 -21.44 24.37
C LEU A 257 0.61 -22.26 23.11
N THR A 258 1.84 -22.74 22.97
CA THR A 258 2.24 -23.57 21.83
C THR A 258 1.44 -24.87 21.77
N ARG A 259 1.17 -25.50 22.92
CA ARG A 259 0.38 -26.73 23.00
C ARG A 259 -1.08 -26.52 22.69
N LEU A 260 -1.68 -25.48 23.25
CA LEU A 260 -3.03 -25.03 22.90
C LEU A 260 -3.12 -24.77 21.41
N HIS A 261 -2.09 -24.14 20.83
CA HIS A 261 -2.06 -23.83 19.41
C HIS A 261 -1.99 -25.05 18.50
N LEU A 262 -1.11 -25.99 18.84
CA LEU A 262 -0.97 -27.22 18.07
C LEU A 262 -2.09 -28.23 18.35
N GLY A 263 -2.95 -27.96 19.34
CA GLY A 263 -3.96 -28.91 19.81
C GLY A 263 -3.36 -30.09 20.60
N HIS A 264 -2.10 -30.00 21.03
CA HIS A 264 -1.39 -31.00 21.82
C HIS A 264 -1.59 -30.75 23.32
N THR A 265 -2.83 -30.86 23.76
CA THR A 265 -3.25 -30.54 25.14
C THR A 265 -3.40 -31.80 25.99
N THR A 266 -3.54 -31.62 27.30
CA THR A 266 -3.87 -32.72 28.23
C THR A 266 -5.38 -32.94 28.40
N LEU A 267 -6.23 -32.30 27.60
CA LEU A 267 -7.69 -32.44 27.64
C LEU A 267 -8.14 -33.85 27.20
N THR A 268 -9.27 -34.32 27.74
CA THR A 268 -9.76 -35.69 27.54
C THR A 268 -10.04 -36.04 26.08
N VAL A 269 -10.50 -35.11 25.22
CA VAL A 269 -10.64 -35.35 23.76
C VAL A 269 -9.31 -35.72 23.13
N HIS A 270 -8.25 -34.95 23.41
CA HIS A 270 -6.91 -35.23 22.87
C HIS A 270 -6.37 -36.56 23.42
N ARG A 271 -6.53 -36.79 24.72
CA ARG A 271 -6.12 -38.05 25.36
C ARG A 271 -6.86 -39.26 24.80
N HIS A 272 -8.15 -39.13 24.49
CA HIS A 272 -8.95 -40.19 23.90
C HIS A 272 -8.47 -40.53 22.49
N HIS A 273 -8.14 -39.54 21.65
CA HIS A 273 -7.51 -39.78 20.34
C HIS A 273 -6.18 -40.53 20.46
N LEU A 274 -5.41 -40.28 21.53
CA LEU A 274 -4.19 -41.01 21.87
C LEU A 274 -4.42 -42.35 22.58
N ARG A 275 -5.69 -42.75 22.80
CA ARG A 275 -6.09 -43.96 23.54
C ARG A 275 -5.60 -43.99 25.00
N LEU A 276 -5.42 -42.82 25.59
CA LEU A 276 -5.03 -42.60 27.00
C LEU A 276 -6.22 -42.26 27.91
N SER A 277 -7.43 -42.16 27.36
CA SER A 277 -8.70 -41.94 28.06
C SER A 277 -9.77 -42.86 27.47
N PRO A 278 -10.62 -43.50 28.28
CA PRO A 278 -11.69 -44.38 27.78
C PRO A 278 -12.71 -43.63 26.92
N ASP A 279 -13.00 -42.37 27.26
CA ASP A 279 -13.97 -41.54 26.58
C ASP A 279 -13.48 -40.07 26.44
N PRO A 280 -14.08 -39.28 25.53
CA PRO A 280 -13.67 -37.91 25.25
C PRO A 280 -14.35 -36.86 26.13
N HIS A 281 -15.09 -37.23 27.17
CA HIS A 281 -15.96 -36.29 27.90
C HIS A 281 -15.23 -35.55 29.02
N CYS A 282 -15.70 -34.33 29.25
CA CYS A 282 -15.27 -33.47 30.34
C CYS A 282 -15.60 -34.11 31.70
N PRO A 283 -14.64 -34.18 32.64
CA PRO A 283 -14.88 -34.77 33.96
C PRO A 283 -15.98 -34.10 34.78
N TRP A 284 -16.30 -32.84 34.50
CA TRP A 284 -17.30 -32.04 35.23
C TRP A 284 -18.58 -31.76 34.43
N CYS A 285 -18.58 -31.99 33.12
CA CYS A 285 -19.74 -31.77 32.27
C CYS A 285 -20.21 -33.11 31.73
N MET A 286 -21.34 -33.60 32.24
CA MET A 286 -21.92 -34.87 31.81
C MET A 286 -22.15 -34.86 30.30
N ASN A 287 -21.51 -35.81 29.60
CA ASN A 287 -21.65 -36.07 28.16
C ASN A 287 -21.25 -34.94 27.20
N PHE A 288 -20.41 -33.99 27.63
CA PHE A 288 -19.84 -32.97 26.72
C PHE A 288 -18.37 -33.27 26.42
N PRO A 289 -17.93 -33.24 25.14
CA PRO A 289 -16.54 -33.46 24.79
C PRO A 289 -15.66 -32.32 25.29
N GLU A 290 -14.54 -32.66 25.94
CA GLU A 290 -13.60 -31.66 26.45
C GLU A 290 -12.65 -31.14 25.37
N THR A 291 -13.14 -30.22 24.55
CA THR A 291 -12.33 -29.49 23.57
C THR A 291 -11.68 -28.26 24.19
N ILE A 292 -10.71 -27.65 23.48
CA ILE A 292 -10.13 -26.36 23.89
C ILE A 292 -11.21 -25.28 24.00
N GLU A 293 -12.18 -25.29 23.08
CA GLU A 293 -13.35 -24.41 23.12
C GLU A 293 -14.18 -24.62 24.38
N HIS A 294 -14.53 -25.87 24.68
CA HIS A 294 -15.29 -26.21 25.88
C HIS A 294 -14.55 -25.76 27.13
N PHE A 295 -13.27 -26.09 27.23
CA PHE A 295 -12.41 -25.74 28.37
C PHE A 295 -12.32 -24.23 28.61
N LEU A 296 -12.04 -23.45 27.55
CA LEU A 296 -11.83 -22.00 27.67
C LEU A 296 -13.12 -21.17 27.70
N LEU A 297 -14.20 -21.61 27.06
CA LEU A 297 -15.39 -20.76 26.84
C LEU A 297 -16.66 -21.27 27.53
N GLN A 298 -16.81 -22.58 27.76
CA GLN A 298 -18.13 -23.16 28.08
C GLN A 298 -18.17 -23.86 29.45
N CYS A 299 -17.11 -24.53 29.86
CA CYS A 299 -17.08 -25.42 31.02
C CYS A 299 -17.51 -24.69 32.31
N PRO A 300 -18.58 -25.10 33.02
CA PRO A 300 -19.08 -24.42 34.22
C PRO A 300 -18.04 -24.36 35.34
N ARG A 301 -17.13 -25.34 35.42
CA ARG A 301 -16.04 -25.39 36.39
C ARG A 301 -15.19 -24.12 36.39
N PHE A 302 -14.94 -23.55 35.21
CA PHE A 302 -14.07 -22.38 35.03
C PHE A 302 -14.88 -21.07 34.85
N HIS A 303 -16.16 -21.05 35.23
CA HIS A 303 -17.02 -19.87 35.04
C HIS A 303 -16.50 -18.64 35.78
N SER A 304 -16.10 -18.78 37.05
CA SER A 304 -15.55 -17.69 37.87
C SER A 304 -14.33 -17.05 37.22
N HIS A 305 -13.43 -17.87 36.70
CA HIS A 305 -12.22 -17.37 36.05
C HIS A 305 -12.51 -16.70 34.71
N ARG A 306 -13.48 -17.20 33.94
CA ARG A 306 -13.94 -16.53 32.71
C ARG A 306 -14.52 -15.16 33.01
N VAL A 307 -15.28 -14.99 34.10
CA VAL A 307 -15.82 -13.68 34.51
C VAL A 307 -14.69 -12.69 34.79
N VAL A 308 -13.66 -13.11 35.54
CA VAL A 308 -12.47 -12.29 35.80
C VAL A 308 -11.74 -11.95 34.49
N LEU A 309 -11.48 -12.93 33.65
CA LEU A 309 -10.82 -12.73 32.36
C LEU A 309 -11.61 -11.77 31.46
N HIS A 310 -12.92 -11.93 31.38
CA HIS A 310 -13.80 -11.06 30.60
C HIS A 310 -13.72 -9.61 31.09
N SER A 311 -13.76 -9.38 32.41
CA SER A 311 -13.60 -8.04 32.98
C SER A 311 -12.24 -7.41 32.66
N GLN A 312 -11.16 -8.21 32.63
CA GLN A 312 -9.82 -7.74 32.28
C GLN A 312 -9.73 -7.38 30.79
N LEU A 313 -10.37 -8.15 29.91
CA LEU A 313 -10.42 -7.86 28.48
C LEU A 313 -11.23 -6.60 28.17
N LEU A 314 -12.36 -6.41 28.84
CA LEU A 314 -13.14 -5.17 28.74
C LEU A 314 -12.33 -3.95 29.18
N ALA A 315 -11.53 -4.06 30.25
CA ALA A 315 -10.62 -2.98 30.68
C ALA A 315 -9.53 -2.66 29.63
N LEU A 316 -9.24 -3.57 28.71
CA LEU A 316 -8.32 -3.38 27.59
C LEU A 316 -9.03 -2.88 26.30
N ASN A 317 -10.32 -2.58 26.37
CA ASN A 317 -11.22 -2.28 25.24
C ASN A 317 -11.32 -3.44 24.22
N VAL A 318 -11.27 -4.68 24.70
CA VAL A 318 -11.51 -5.88 23.91
C VAL A 318 -12.88 -6.43 24.25
N ASN A 319 -13.83 -6.33 23.32
CA ASN A 319 -15.23 -6.71 23.52
C ASN A 319 -15.54 -8.13 23.03
N THR A 320 -14.58 -8.81 22.40
CA THR A 320 -14.71 -10.16 21.86
C THR A 320 -14.21 -11.19 22.88
N PHE A 321 -14.96 -12.28 23.04
CA PHE A 321 -14.62 -13.38 23.94
C PHE A 321 -14.75 -14.71 23.20
N ASP A 322 -13.80 -14.98 22.32
CA ASP A 322 -13.75 -16.15 21.44
C ASP A 322 -12.32 -16.73 21.36
N LEU A 323 -12.17 -17.93 20.78
CA LEU A 323 -10.86 -18.57 20.63
C LEU A 323 -9.85 -17.71 19.85
N PRO A 324 -10.19 -17.07 18.71
CA PRO A 324 -9.29 -16.14 18.02
C PRO A 324 -8.73 -15.03 18.91
N THR A 325 -9.57 -14.41 19.75
CA THR A 325 -9.13 -13.34 20.66
C THR A 325 -8.25 -13.89 21.76
N LEU A 326 -8.63 -15.01 22.41
CA LEU A 326 -7.91 -15.55 23.56
C LEU A 326 -6.56 -16.19 23.18
N LEU A 327 -6.50 -16.90 22.06
CA LEU A 327 -5.31 -17.65 21.63
C LEU A 327 -4.43 -16.88 20.64
N ALA A 328 -5.00 -16.00 19.82
CA ALA A 328 -4.26 -15.28 18.78
C ALA A 328 -4.22 -13.76 18.98
N ALA A 329 -4.96 -13.22 19.95
CA ALA A 329 -5.22 -11.78 20.07
C ALA A 329 -5.69 -11.18 18.73
N ALA A 330 -6.55 -11.91 18.02
CA ALA A 330 -7.15 -11.46 16.76
C ALA A 330 -7.90 -10.14 16.97
N GLY A 331 -7.73 -9.20 16.04
CA GLY A 331 -8.33 -7.86 16.15
C GLY A 331 -7.68 -6.92 17.17
N VAL A 332 -6.63 -7.35 17.87
CA VAL A 332 -5.92 -6.53 18.87
C VAL A 332 -4.62 -5.97 18.27
N PRO A 333 -4.31 -4.67 18.47
CA PRO A 333 -3.05 -4.08 18.01
C PRO A 333 -1.81 -4.80 18.60
N PRO A 334 -0.72 -4.97 17.84
CA PRO A 334 0.48 -5.70 18.29
C PRO A 334 1.05 -5.26 19.64
N SER A 335 0.92 -3.97 19.96
CA SER A 335 1.37 -3.41 21.25
C SER A 335 0.60 -3.94 22.46
N ARG A 336 -0.62 -4.46 22.27
CA ARG A 336 -1.54 -4.92 23.31
C ARG A 336 -1.79 -6.42 23.31
N GLN A 337 -1.34 -7.15 22.29
CA GLN A 337 -1.57 -8.60 22.17
C GLN A 337 -1.09 -9.38 23.40
N HIS A 338 0.05 -8.99 23.98
CA HIS A 338 0.56 -9.59 25.21
C HIS A 338 -0.35 -9.43 26.43
N ALA A 339 -1.04 -8.29 26.54
CA ALA A 339 -1.92 -8.01 27.66
C ALA A 339 -3.21 -8.84 27.60
N VAL A 340 -3.56 -9.35 26.42
CA VAL A 340 -4.73 -10.20 26.17
C VAL A 340 -4.40 -11.68 26.36
N ILE A 341 -3.26 -12.14 25.83
CA ILE A 341 -2.89 -13.55 25.86
C ILE A 341 -2.46 -14.00 27.25
N ARG A 342 -1.72 -13.16 27.98
CA ARG A 342 -1.18 -13.55 29.30
C ARG A 342 -2.27 -13.93 30.30
N PRO A 343 -3.34 -13.14 30.50
CA PRO A 343 -4.40 -13.51 31.44
C PRO A 343 -5.20 -14.73 30.98
N SER A 344 -5.36 -14.92 29.68
CA SER A 344 -6.05 -16.09 29.08
C SER A 344 -5.38 -17.42 29.43
N LEU A 345 -4.06 -17.39 29.64
CA LEU A 345 -3.24 -18.56 29.99
C LEU A 345 -3.04 -18.75 31.50
N CYS A 346 -3.64 -17.92 32.36
CA CYS A 346 -3.63 -18.14 33.81
C CYS A 346 -4.77 -19.06 34.27
N LEU A 347 -5.83 -19.24 33.45
CA LEU A 347 -6.91 -20.21 33.68
C LEU A 347 -6.41 -21.65 33.97
N PRO A 348 -5.41 -22.19 33.25
CA PRO A 348 -4.93 -23.56 33.43
C PRO A 348 -3.88 -23.73 34.54
N GLU A 349 -3.32 -22.65 35.07
CA GLU A 349 -2.22 -22.75 36.07
C GLU A 349 -2.73 -23.13 37.47
N GLU A 350 -4.00 -22.84 37.80
CA GLU A 350 -4.55 -23.07 39.14
C GLU A 350 -5.05 -24.51 39.37
N ASP A 351 -5.52 -25.23 38.34
CA ASP A 351 -5.97 -26.63 38.43
C ASP A 351 -4.86 -27.63 38.00
N SER A 352 -3.61 -27.37 38.44
CA SER A 352 -2.41 -28.16 38.11
C SER A 352 -2.47 -29.65 38.49
N VAL A 353 -3.40 -30.01 39.39
CA VAL A 353 -3.68 -31.39 39.80
C VAL A 353 -4.39 -32.18 38.71
N ASN A 354 -5.33 -31.56 38.00
CA ASN A 354 -6.11 -32.21 36.94
C ASN A 354 -5.48 -31.99 35.55
N TYR A 355 -4.81 -30.86 35.35
CA TYR A 355 -4.13 -30.52 34.09
C TYR A 355 -2.65 -30.22 34.32
N PRO A 356 -1.83 -31.23 34.66
CA PRO A 356 -0.40 -31.02 34.79
C PRO A 356 0.18 -30.65 33.43
N ARG A 357 0.53 -29.37 33.27
CA ARG A 357 1.12 -28.80 32.05
C ARG A 357 0.18 -28.95 30.85
N LEU A 358 -0.90 -28.15 30.83
CA LEU A 358 -1.76 -28.00 29.67
C LEU A 358 -0.98 -27.77 28.35
#